data_AF-A0A228K449-F1
#
_entry.id   AF-A0A228K449-F1
#
_cell.length_a   1.000
_cell.length_b   1.000
_cell.length_c   1.000
_cell.angle_alpha   90.00
_cell.angle_beta   90.00
_cell.angle_gamma   90.00
#
_symmetry.space_group_name_H-M   'P 1'
#
loop_
_entity.id
_entity.type
_entity.pdbx_description
1 polymer ?
#
loop_
_entity_poly.entity_id
_entity_poly.type
_entity_poly.pdbx_seq_one_letter_code
_entity_poly.pdbx_strand_id
1 'polypeptide(L)'
;MKVNQAAAASPTVLAEAARVGEALARLRVSRRIQQNEAATRAGLSRNTAYRIEKGDPGVALGQWLRYLDAIAPGTTLLELLSGTDPSLKAQAARERGRRVRSLTDNELKDLDF
;
A
#
# COMPACT_ATOMS: atom_id res chain seq x y z
N MET A 1 19.65 6.14 -23.82
CA MET A 1 18.25 5.80 -24.13
C MET A 1 17.46 5.73 -22.82
N LYS A 2 16.29 6.38 -22.71
CA LYS A 2 15.43 6.22 -21.52
C LYS A 2 14.77 4.84 -21.59
N VAL A 3 15.09 3.96 -20.66
CA VAL A 3 14.46 2.64 -20.55
C VAL A 3 13.09 2.82 -19.88
N ASN A 4 12.03 2.28 -20.49
CA ASN A 4 10.76 2.13 -19.79
C ASN A 4 10.90 0.99 -18.79
N GLN A 5 11.12 1.35 -17.53
CA GLN A 5 11.39 0.37 -16.45
C GLN A 5 10.26 -0.63 -16.27
N ALA A 6 9.00 -0.21 -16.42
CA ALA A 6 7.87 -1.11 -16.30
C ALA A 6 7.81 -2.13 -17.44
N ALA A 7 8.14 -1.71 -18.67
CA ALA A 7 8.17 -2.61 -19.83
C ALA A 7 9.39 -3.53 -19.84
N ALA A 8 10.50 -3.12 -19.21
CA ALA A 8 11.74 -3.90 -19.14
C ALA A 8 11.81 -4.85 -17.93
N ALA A 9 10.92 -4.69 -16.95
CA ALA A 9 10.91 -5.48 -15.72
C ALA A 9 10.30 -6.88 -15.93
N SER A 10 10.85 -7.88 -15.23
CA SER A 10 10.27 -9.22 -15.18
C SER A 10 8.96 -9.23 -14.38
N PRO A 11 8.08 -10.23 -14.56
CA PRO A 11 6.87 -10.38 -13.75
C PRO A 11 7.15 -10.41 -12.25
N THR A 12 8.25 -11.05 -11.83
CA THR A 12 8.67 -11.08 -10.41
C THR A 12 8.98 -9.67 -9.90
N VAL A 13 9.73 -8.87 -10.66
CA VAL A 13 10.06 -7.48 -10.28
C VAL A 13 8.80 -6.62 -10.20
N LEU A 14 7.87 -6.77 -11.15
CA LEU A 14 6.59 -6.07 -11.12
C LEU A 14 5.75 -6.45 -9.90
N ALA A 15 5.72 -7.74 -9.55
CA ALA A 15 5.02 -8.23 -8.37
C ALA A 15 5.65 -7.71 -7.07
N GLU A 16 6.99 -7.68 -6.97
CA GLU A 16 7.68 -7.07 -5.83
C GLU A 16 7.33 -5.59 -5.69
N ALA A 17 7.45 -4.81 -6.77
CA ALA A 17 7.17 -3.39 -6.74
C ALA A 17 5.71 -3.12 -6.35
N ALA A 18 4.75 -3.90 -6.87
CA ALA A 18 3.35 -3.84 -6.47
C ALA A 18 3.15 -4.10 -4.97
N ARG A 19 3.82 -5.11 -4.40
CA ARG A 19 3.76 -5.40 -2.96
C ARG A 19 4.29 -4.25 -2.10
N VAL A 20 5.42 -3.65 -2.50
CA VAL A 20 5.98 -2.48 -1.79
C VAL A 20 5.02 -1.28 -1.87
N GLY A 21 4.44 -1.01 -3.05
CA GLY A 21 3.47 0.06 -3.24
C GLY A 21 2.21 -0.12 -2.41
N GLU A 22 1.70 -1.35 -2.34
CA GLU A 22 0.55 -1.70 -1.52
C GLU A 22 0.85 -1.52 -0.02
N ALA A 23 2.04 -1.92 0.45
CA ALA A 23 2.44 -1.72 1.84
C ALA A 23 2.44 -0.23 2.23
N LEU A 24 2.97 0.64 1.37
CA LEU A 24 2.93 2.10 1.57
C LEU A 24 1.50 2.65 1.57
N ALA A 25 0.65 2.19 0.65
CA ALA A 25 -0.75 2.61 0.58
C ALA A 25 -1.51 2.20 1.85
N ARG A 26 -1.31 0.96 2.33
CA ARG A 26 -1.92 0.45 3.56
C ARG A 26 -1.47 1.24 4.77
N LEU A 27 -0.16 1.49 4.92
CA LEU A 27 0.40 2.32 6.00
C LEU A 27 -0.19 3.74 5.97
N ARG A 28 -0.29 4.37 4.79
CA ARG A 28 -0.91 5.70 4.66
C ARG A 28 -2.35 5.68 5.15
N VAL A 29 -3.15 4.72 4.69
CA VAL A 29 -4.57 4.58 5.08
C VAL A 29 -4.70 4.31 6.57
N SER A 30 -3.81 3.50 7.16
CA SER A 30 -3.77 3.21 8.60
C SER A 30 -3.63 4.47 9.45
N ARG A 31 -2.81 5.40 8.96
CA ARG A 31 -2.55 6.72 9.56
C ARG A 31 -3.57 7.78 9.18
N ARG A 32 -4.61 7.42 8.41
CA ARG A 32 -5.71 8.30 7.97
C ARG A 32 -5.24 9.51 7.14
N ILE A 33 -4.15 9.36 6.41
CA ILE A 33 -3.59 10.43 5.56
C ILE A 33 -4.15 10.29 4.15
N GLN A 34 -4.60 11.39 3.54
CA GLN A 34 -5.03 11.37 2.14
C GLN A 34 -3.82 11.28 1.19
N GLN A 35 -3.96 10.63 0.03
CA GLN A 35 -2.83 10.46 -0.91
C GLN A 35 -2.29 11.79 -1.43
N ASN A 36 -3.16 12.77 -1.68
CA ASN A 36 -2.77 14.14 -2.07
C ASN A 36 -1.97 14.84 -0.97
N GLU A 37 -2.39 14.71 0.28
CA GLU A 37 -1.71 15.28 1.44
C GLU A 37 -0.33 14.66 1.64
N ALA A 38 -0.23 13.32 1.56
CA ALA A 38 1.04 12.61 1.59
C ALA A 38 1.98 13.06 0.46
N ALA A 39 1.44 13.25 -0.76
CA ALA A 39 2.21 13.76 -1.89
C ALA A 39 2.78 15.15 -1.61
N THR A 40 1.95 16.07 -1.10
CA THR A 40 2.39 17.44 -0.75
C THR A 40 3.48 17.41 0.32
N ARG A 41 3.28 16.65 1.41
CA ARG A 41 4.27 16.50 2.49
C ARG A 41 5.60 15.93 1.99
N ALA A 42 5.54 15.00 1.04
CA ALA A 42 6.72 14.40 0.43
C ALA A 42 7.40 15.29 -0.62
N GLY A 43 6.82 16.43 -1.01
CA GLY A 43 7.31 17.24 -2.14
C GLY A 43 7.20 16.48 -3.46
N LEU A 44 6.06 15.83 -3.70
CA LEU A 44 5.77 15.01 -4.88
C LEU A 44 4.47 15.48 -5.56
N SER A 45 4.36 15.23 -6.87
CA SER A 45 3.07 15.39 -7.55
C SER A 45 2.08 14.31 -7.10
N ARG A 46 0.78 14.59 -7.18
CA ARG A 46 -0.28 13.60 -6.93
C ARG A 46 -0.11 12.35 -7.82
N ASN A 47 0.28 12.55 -9.08
CA ASN A 47 0.52 11.44 -10.00
C ASN A 47 1.71 10.57 -9.56
N THR A 48 2.76 11.16 -9.01
CA THR A 48 3.91 10.40 -8.48
C THR A 48 3.49 9.56 -7.28
N ALA A 49 2.72 10.11 -6.33
CA ALA A 49 2.19 9.35 -5.21
C ALA A 49 1.27 8.20 -5.65
N TYR A 50 0.42 8.44 -6.65
CA TYR A 50 -0.40 7.39 -7.28
C TYR A 50 0.48 6.26 -7.86
N ARG A 51 1.52 6.60 -8.62
CA ARG A 51 2.45 5.62 -9.22
C ARG A 51 3.21 4.82 -8.18
N ILE A 52 3.64 5.46 -7.08
CA ILE A 52 4.27 4.79 -5.93
C ILE A 52 3.31 3.74 -5.35
N GLU A 53 2.09 4.13 -5.01
CA GLU A 53 1.11 3.20 -4.42
C GLU A 53 0.65 2.11 -5.39
N LYS A 54 0.82 2.32 -6.69
CA LYS A 54 0.57 1.31 -7.72
C LYS A 54 1.73 0.36 -7.98
N GLY A 55 2.90 0.58 -7.38
CA GLY A 55 4.02 -0.33 -7.61
C GLY A 55 4.88 0.02 -8.82
N ASP A 56 4.88 1.25 -9.33
CA ASP A 56 5.56 1.57 -10.59
C ASP A 56 7.10 1.59 -10.45
N PRO A 57 7.84 0.61 -11.01
CA PRO A 57 9.31 0.52 -10.84
C PRO A 57 10.06 1.66 -11.55
N GLY A 58 9.39 2.44 -12.40
CA GLY A 58 9.95 3.64 -13.02
C GLY A 58 10.00 4.86 -12.11
N VAL A 59 9.47 4.79 -10.89
CA VAL A 59 9.61 5.83 -9.88
C VAL A 59 10.92 5.61 -9.10
N ALA A 60 11.76 6.63 -9.00
CA ALA A 60 13.06 6.51 -8.36
C ALA A 60 12.93 6.17 -6.86
N LEU A 61 13.71 5.21 -6.35
CA LEU A 61 13.63 4.71 -4.96
C LEU A 61 13.64 5.84 -3.91
N GLY A 62 14.43 6.90 -4.12
CA GLY A 62 14.44 8.06 -3.21
C GLY A 62 13.07 8.77 -3.07
N GLN A 63 12.20 8.70 -4.08
CA GLN A 63 10.82 9.21 -3.99
C GLN A 63 9.93 8.29 -3.15
N TRP A 64 10.14 6.98 -3.19
CA TRP A 64 9.47 6.03 -2.31
C TRP A 64 9.83 6.28 -0.85
N LEU A 65 11.13 6.48 -0.58
CA LEU A 65 11.64 6.74 0.76
C LEU A 65 11.14 8.09 1.31
N ARG A 66 11.11 9.15 0.49
CA ARG A 66 10.48 10.43 0.90
C ARG A 66 8.99 10.29 1.15
N TYR A 67 8.29 9.49 0.35
CA TYR A 67 6.87 9.22 0.55
C TYR A 67 6.62 8.47 1.86
N LEU A 68 7.45 7.46 2.16
CA LEU A 68 7.43 6.75 3.43
C LEU A 68 7.66 7.69 4.61
N ASP A 69 8.71 8.51 4.58
CA ASP A 69 9.01 9.45 5.66
C ASP A 69 7.87 10.47 5.87
N ALA A 70 7.24 10.93 4.78
CA ALA A 70 6.12 11.87 4.85
C ALA A 70 4.85 11.29 5.51
N ILE A 71 4.61 9.98 5.41
CA ILE A 71 3.48 9.31 6.05
C ILE A 71 3.85 8.72 7.42
N ALA A 72 5.11 8.34 7.60
CA ALA A 72 5.65 7.68 8.79
C ALA A 72 7.10 8.12 9.07
N PRO A 73 7.29 9.30 9.68
CA PRO A 73 8.61 9.81 9.99
C PRO A 73 9.42 8.84 10.86
N GLY A 74 10.67 8.60 10.48
CA GLY A 74 11.57 7.71 11.20
C GLY A 74 11.33 6.20 10.98
N THR A 75 10.29 5.81 10.24
CA THR A 75 10.09 4.40 9.84
C THR A 75 10.94 4.08 8.61
N THR A 76 11.69 2.98 8.68
CA THR A 76 12.50 2.50 7.55
C THR A 76 11.70 1.62 6.61
N LEU A 77 12.15 1.52 5.35
CA LEU A 77 11.52 0.63 4.36
C LEU A 77 11.62 -0.84 4.80
N LEU A 78 12.70 -1.24 5.44
CA LEU A 78 12.87 -2.61 5.95
C LEU A 78 11.84 -2.92 7.03
N GLU A 79 11.63 -2.03 8.01
CA GLU A 79 10.63 -2.21 9.07
C GLU A 79 9.19 -2.31 8.52
N LEU A 80 8.87 -1.52 7.49
CA LEU A 80 7.60 -1.60 6.79
C LEU A 80 7.41 -3.00 6.17
N LEU A 81 8.41 -3.48 5.44
CA LEU A 81 8.33 -4.73 4.68
C LEU A 81 8.44 -5.99 5.56
N SER A 82 9.10 -5.91 6.71
CA SER A 82 9.15 -7.02 7.68
C SER A 82 7.84 -7.20 8.45
N GLY A 83 6.87 -6.30 8.32
CA GLY A 83 5.57 -6.40 9.00
C GLY A 83 5.70 -6.32 10.54
N THR A 84 6.79 -5.76 11.03
CA THR A 84 7.05 -5.60 12.47
C THR A 84 6.33 -4.41 13.07
N ASP A 85 5.74 -3.52 12.25
CA ASP A 85 4.97 -2.38 12.74
C ASP A 85 3.69 -2.84 13.48
N PRO A 86 3.54 -2.52 14.79
CA PRO A 86 2.34 -2.87 15.57
C PRO A 86 1.03 -2.32 14.98
N SER A 87 1.09 -1.20 14.25
CA SER A 87 -0.06 -0.59 13.59
C SER A 87 -0.55 -1.39 12.38
N LEU A 88 0.34 -2.08 11.65
CA LEU A 88 -0.04 -2.99 10.56
C LEU A 88 -0.66 -4.28 11.11
N LYS A 89 -0.20 -4.79 12.26
CA LYS A 89 -0.85 -5.91 12.95
C LYS A 89 -2.24 -5.54 13.48
N ALA A 90 -2.38 -4.35 14.06
CA ALA A 90 -3.66 -3.83 14.53
C ALA A 90 -4.63 -3.53 13.36
N GLN A 91 -4.11 -3.05 12.22
CA GLN A 91 -4.89 -2.84 11.01
C GLN A 91 -5.33 -4.17 10.37
N ALA A 92 -4.44 -5.17 10.26
CA ALA A 92 -4.82 -6.51 9.80
C ALA A 92 -5.86 -7.18 10.72
N ALA A 93 -5.85 -6.89 12.03
CA ALA A 93 -6.90 -7.31 12.95
C ALA A 93 -8.23 -6.56 12.73
N ARG A 94 -8.18 -5.25 12.45
CA ARG A 94 -9.36 -4.42 12.12
C ARG A 94 -9.94 -4.75 10.74
N GLU A 95 -9.11 -5.06 9.75
CA GLU A 95 -9.51 -5.48 8.40
C GLU A 95 -10.18 -6.86 8.44
N ARG A 96 -9.66 -7.79 9.26
CA ARG A 96 -10.32 -9.07 9.58
C ARG A 96 -11.67 -8.89 10.28
N GLY A 97 -11.82 -7.85 11.10
CA GLY A 97 -13.09 -7.53 11.77
C GLY A 97 -14.15 -6.85 10.90
N ARG A 98 -13.83 -6.44 9.65
CA ARG A 98 -14.70 -5.57 8.83
C ARG A 98 -15.40 -6.24 7.63
N ARG A 99 -15.37 -7.56 7.49
CA ARG A 99 -16.26 -8.34 6.60
C ARG A 99 -16.72 -9.57 7.41
N VAL A 100 -18.00 -9.84 7.66
CA VAL A 100 -19.18 -9.88 6.78
C VAL A 100 -20.43 -9.56 7.63
N ARG A 101 -21.45 -8.90 7.06
CA ARG A 101 -22.80 -8.87 7.68
C ARG A 101 -23.31 -10.31 7.70
N SER A 102 -23.65 -10.84 8.88
CA SER A 102 -24.25 -12.16 9.00
C SER A 102 -25.40 -12.31 8.00
N LEU A 103 -25.41 -13.40 7.24
CA LEU A 103 -26.55 -13.78 6.39
C LEU A 103 -27.81 -13.81 7.25
N THR A 104 -28.92 -13.35 6.71
CA THR A 104 -30.21 -13.47 7.38
C THR A 104 -30.70 -14.92 7.35
N ASP A 105 -31.57 -15.31 8.28
CA ASP A 105 -32.08 -16.69 8.39
C ASP A 105 -32.69 -17.22 7.08
N ASN A 106 -33.16 -16.34 6.19
CA ASN A 106 -33.67 -16.72 4.88
C ASN A 106 -32.54 -17.09 3.90
N GLU A 107 -31.42 -16.37 3.92
CA GLU A 107 -30.26 -16.65 3.05
C GLU A 107 -29.47 -17.89 3.53
N LEU A 108 -29.61 -18.27 4.81
CA LEU A 108 -29.04 -19.52 5.34
C LEU A 108 -29.79 -20.76 4.84
N LYS A 109 -31.11 -20.66 4.65
CA LYS A 109 -31.96 -21.78 4.17
C LYS A 109 -31.75 -22.10 2.69
N ASP A 110 -31.29 -21.13 1.90
CA ASP A 110 -30.99 -21.34 0.48
C ASP A 110 -29.62 -22.02 0.25
N LEU A 111 -28.87 -22.33 1.32
CA LEU A 111 -27.54 -22.95 1.26
C LEU A 111 -27.51 -24.40 1.77
N ASP A 112 -28.67 -25.05 1.96
CA ASP A 112 -28.74 -26.48 2.27
C ASP A 112 -28.26 -27.33 1.08
N PHE A 113 -27.17 -28.09 1.31
CA PHE A 113 -26.83 -29.30 0.56
C PHE A 113 -27.32 -30.53 1.34
#